data_AF-A0A1S8CC28-F1
#
_entry.id   AF-A0A1S8CC28-F1
#
_cell.length_a   1.000
_cell.length_b   1.000
_cell.length_c   1.000
_cell.angle_alpha   90.00
_cell.angle_beta   90.00
_cell.angle_gamma   90.00
#
_symmetry.space_group_name_H-M   'P 1'
#
loop_
_entity.id
_entity.type
_entity.pdbx_description
1 polymer ?
#
loop_
_entity_poly.entity_id
_entity_poly.type
_entity_poly.pdbx_seq_one_letter_code
_entity_poly.pdbx_strand_id
1 'polypeptide(L)' 'MTCASCANRIERKLNKLDGVQASVNYATEAATVRYDPARVDADQLLDTVSAAGYSATLPAPPVAEAADAAEPAT' A
#
# COMPACT_ATOMS: atom_id res chain seq x y z
N MET A 1 -7.48 -12.25 7.32
CA MET A 1 -7.64 -11.24 8.39
C MET A 1 -9.04 -11.41 8.99
N THR A 2 -9.19 -11.75 10.28
CA THR A 2 -10.48 -12.25 10.81
C THR A 2 -11.30 -11.25 11.66
N CYS A 3 -10.83 -10.03 11.94
CA CYS A 3 -11.63 -9.03 12.67
C CYS A 3 -11.27 -7.56 12.35
N ALA A 4 -12.22 -6.65 12.61
CA ALA A 4 -12.06 -5.21 12.44
C ALA A 4 -10.91 -4.61 13.28
N SER A 5 -10.59 -5.21 14.43
CA SER A 5 -9.47 -4.80 15.27
C SER A 5 -8.11 -5.16 14.64
N CYS A 6 -8.03 -6.28 13.90
CA CYS A 6 -6.84 -6.66 13.14
C CYS A 6 -6.57 -5.65 12.01
N ALA A 7 -7.61 -5.27 11.26
CA ALA A 7 -7.51 -4.25 10.21
C ALA A 7 -7.04 -2.90 10.77
N ASN A 8 -7.66 -2.43 11.85
CA ASN A 8 -7.25 -1.20 12.53
C ASN A 8 -5.78 -1.23 12.99
N ARG A 9 -5.28 -2.37 13.45
CA ARG A 9 -3.87 -2.49 13.87
C ARG A 9 -2.92 -2.27 12.70
N ILE A 10 -3.22 -2.86 11.54
CA ILE A 10 -2.40 -2.73 10.33
C ILE A 10 -2.49 -1.30 9.79
N GLU A 11 -3.71 -0.76 9.67
CA GLU A 11 -3.97 0.59 9.18
C GLU A 11 -3.21 1.64 10.01
N ARG A 12 -3.25 1.54 11.34
CA ARG A 12 -2.53 2.46 12.23
C ARG A 12 -1.02 2.33 12.13
N LYS A 13 -0.48 1.15 11.84
CA LYS A 13 0.97 0.99 11.64
C LYS A 13 1.41 1.60 10.31
N LEU A 14 0.64 1.41 9.24
CA LEU A 14 0.97 1.97 7.94
C LEU A 14 0.85 3.50 7.92
N ASN A 15 -0.20 4.08 8.51
CA ASN A 15 -0.37 5.53 8.61
C ASN A 15 0.62 6.22 9.57
N LYS A 16 1.49 5.48 10.26
CA LYS A 16 2.60 6.06 11.04
C LYS A 16 3.82 6.39 10.17
N LEU A 17 3.90 5.83 8.96
CA LEU A 17 4.97 6.13 8.04
C LEU A 17 4.73 7.50 7.39
N ASP A 18 5.76 8.32 7.33
CA ASP A 18 5.67 9.66 6.76
C ASP A 18 5.35 9.61 5.26
N GLY A 19 4.28 10.32 4.87
CA GLY A 19 3.82 10.33 3.48
C GLY A 19 3.00 9.09 3.09
N VAL A 20 2.56 8.28 4.06
CA VAL A 20 1.69 7.13 3.81
C VAL A 20 0.28 7.41 4.29
N GLN A 21 -0.70 7.10 3.44
CA GLN A 21 -2.11 7.09 3.76
C GLN A 21 -2.69 5.72 3.41
N ALA A 22 -3.02 4.95 4.44
CA ALA A 22 -3.50 3.59 4.31
C ALA A 22 -4.95 3.47 4.78
N SER A 23 -5.73 2.65 4.08
CA SER A 23 -7.06 2.22 4.51
C SER A 23 -7.19 0.70 4.35
N VAL A 24 -7.71 0.02 5.36
CA VAL A 24 -7.80 -1.45 5.38
C VAL A 24 -9.25 -1.90 5.48
N ASN A 25 -9.67 -2.73 4.55
CA ASN A 25 -10.98 -3.36 4.56
C ASN A 25 -10.86 -4.80 5.07
N TYR A 26 -11.34 -5.05 6.29
CA TYR A 26 -11.29 -6.38 6.90
C TYR A 26 -12.20 -7.40 6.20
N ALA A 27 -13.29 -6.95 5.56
CA ALA A 27 -14.26 -7.82 4.91
C ALA A 27 -13.72 -8.39 3.58
N THR A 28 -12.88 -7.60 2.89
CA THR A 28 -12.23 -8.00 1.63
C THR A 28 -10.78 -8.40 1.81
N GLU A 29 -10.28 -8.37 3.05
CA GLU A 29 -8.87 -8.65 3.39
C GLU A 29 -7.86 -7.80 2.59
N ALA A 30 -8.27 -6.61 2.14
CA ALA A 30 -7.50 -5.77 1.25
C ALA A 30 -7.08 -4.46 1.93
N ALA A 31 -5.84 -4.04 1.67
CA ALA A 31 -5.32 -2.75 2.11
C ALA A 31 -5.04 -1.87 0.89
N THR A 32 -5.63 -0.68 0.88
CA THR A 32 -5.34 0.35 -0.11
C THR A 32 -4.36 1.34 0.51
N VAL A 33 -3.19 1.48 -0.10
CA VAL A 33 -2.13 2.36 0.40
C VAL A 33 -1.76 3.36 -0.68
N ARG A 34 -1.81 4.64 -0.33
CA ARG A 34 -1.21 5.74 -1.09
C ARG A 34 0.04 6.16 -0.36
N TYR A 35 1.16 6.22 -1.06
CA TYR A 35 2.43 6.57 -0.45
C TYR A 35 3.28 7.40 -1.40
N ASP A 36 4.19 8.20 -0.85
CA ASP A 36 5.21 8.92 -1.60
C ASP A 36 6.41 7.98 -1.88
N PRO A 37 6.65 7.57 -3.14
CA PRO A 37 7.74 6.65 -3.49
C PRO A 37 9.13 7.27 -3.28
N ALA A 38 9.24 8.59 -3.07
CA ALA A 38 10.51 9.22 -2.69
C ALA A 38 10.85 9.03 -1.21
N ARG A 39 9.89 8.57 -0.38
CA ARG A 39 10.05 8.43 1.08
C ARG A 39 9.86 7.01 1.56
N VAL A 40 8.95 6.27 0.94
CA VAL A 40 8.56 4.92 1.36
C VAL A 40 8.49 4.02 0.14
N ASP A 41 9.11 2.85 0.23
CA ASP A 41 9.04 1.82 -0.79
C ASP A 41 7.97 0.79 -0.48
N ALA A 42 7.54 0.04 -1.51
CA ALA A 42 6.58 -1.03 -1.33
C ALA A 42 7.07 -2.11 -0.35
N ASP A 43 8.39 -2.38 -0.30
CA ASP A 43 9.00 -3.33 0.63
C ASP A 43 8.87 -2.89 2.09
N GLN A 44 9.04 -1.59 2.37
CA GLN A 44 8.80 -1.00 3.69
C GLN A 44 7.33 -1.16 4.15
N LEU A 45 6.38 -1.04 3.23
CA LEU A 45 4.97 -1.27 3.52
C LEU A 45 4.73 -2.75 3.89
N LEU A 46 5.32 -3.68 3.13
CA LEU A 46 5.21 -5.11 3.40
C LEU A 46 5.85 -5.48 4.74
N ASP A 47 7.03 -4.96 5.04
CA ASP A 47 7.72 -5.17 6.31
C ASP A 47 6.90 -4.63 7.48
N THR A 48 6.27 -3.46 7.31
CA THR A 48 5.37 -2.88 8.34
C THR A 48 4.17 -3.79 8.63
N VAL A 49 3.61 -4.43 7.61
CA VAL A 49 2.52 -5.41 7.77
C VAL A 49 3.04 -6.70 8.44
N SER A 50 4.23 -7.17 8.04
CA SER A 50 4.92 -8.32 8.66
C SER A 50 5.19 -8.09 10.15
N ALA A 51 5.69 -6.90 10.51
CA ALA A 51 5.89 -6.46 11.88
C ALA A 51 4.56 -6.28 12.66
N ALA A 52 3.41 -6.24 12.00
CA ALA A 52 2.10 -6.31 12.65
C ALA A 52 1.64 -7.76 12.91
N GLY A 53 2.39 -8.75 12.39
CA GLY A 53 2.12 -10.18 12.51
C GLY A 53 1.34 -10.77 11.33
N TYR A 54 1.36 -10.11 10.16
CA TYR A 54 0.59 -10.53 8.98
C TYR A 54 1.47 -10.58 7.74
N SER A 55 1.18 -11.51 6.84
CA SER A 55 1.77 -11.50 5.49
C SER A 55 0.87 -10.71 4.54
N ALA A 56 1.47 -9.86 3.72
CA ALA A 56 0.82 -9.18 2.61
C ALA A 56 1.57 -9.48 1.31
N THR A 57 0.85 -9.41 0.21
CA THR A 57 1.44 -9.43 -1.14
C THR A 57 0.96 -8.19 -1.86
N LEU A 58 1.82 -7.63 -2.71
CA LEU A 58 1.37 -6.61 -3.63
C LEU A 58 0.37 -7.26 -4.61
N PRO A 59 -0.78 -6.63 -4.89
CA PRO A 59 -1.60 -7.06 -6.00
C PRO A 59 -0.77 -6.93 -7.29
N ALA A 60 -1.01 -7.82 -8.26
CA ALA A 60 -0.47 -7.61 -9.60
C ALA A 60 -0.79 -6.17 -10.00
N PRO A 61 0.21 -5.37 -10.44
CA PRO A 61 -0.03 -3.98 -10.76
C PRO A 61 -1.25 -3.96 -11.69
N PRO A 62 -2.29 -3.14 -11.42
CA PRO A 62 -3.17 -2.78 -12.51
C PRO A 62 -2.21 -2.23 -13.56
N VAL A 63 -2.32 -2.68 -14.80
CA VAL A 63 -1.52 -2.18 -15.91
C VAL A 63 -1.77 -0.66 -15.97
N ALA A 64 -1.00 0.09 -15.18
CA ALA A 64 -0.81 1.50 -15.32
C ALA A 64 0.18 1.54 -16.46
N GLU A 65 -0.39 1.67 -17.65
CA GLU A 65 0.28 2.16 -18.84
C GLU A 65 1.43 3.04 -18.40
N ALA A 66 2.63 2.50 -18.63
CA ALA A 66 3.85 3.28 -18.60
C ALA A 66 3.55 4.55 -19.39
N ALA A 67 3.78 5.68 -18.74
CA ALA A 67 3.93 6.94 -19.44
C ALA A 67 4.97 6.72 -20.54
N ASP A 68 4.51 6.62 -21.79
CA ASP A 68 5.31 7.05 -22.93
C ASP A 68 5.03 8.54 -23.07
N ALA A 69 6.04 9.30 -22.70
CA ALA A 69 6.05 10.74 -22.79
C ALA A 69 6.26 11.18 -24.24
N ALA A 70 5.69 12.35 -24.54
CA ALA A 70 6.06 13.28 -25.62
C ALA A 70 5.45 13.02 -27.01
N GLU A 71 4.42 13.80 -27.32
CA GLU A 71 4.32 14.42 -28.65
C GLU A 71 5.54 15.33 -28.87
N PRO A 72 6.26 15.23 -30.00
CA PRO A 72 6.81 16.40 -30.65
C PRO A 72 6.09 16.64 -31.98
N ALA A 73 5.62 17.87 -32.14
CA ALA A 73 5.10 18.41 -33.38
C ALA A 73 6.10 18.26 -34.55
N THR A 74 5.59 17.98 -35.74
CA THR A 74 6.14 18.44 -37.03
C THR A 74 4.99 18.63 -38.01
#